data_AF-A0A162C1L3-F1
#
_entry.id   AF-A0A162C1L3-F1
#
_cell.length_a   1.000
_cell.length_b   1.000
_cell.length_c   1.000
_cell.angle_alpha   90.00
_cell.angle_beta   90.00
_cell.angle_gamma   90.00
#
_symmetry.space_group_name_H-M   'P 1'
#
loop_
_entity.id
_entity.type
_entity.pdbx_description
1 polymer ?
#
loop_
_entity_poly.entity_id
_entity_poly.type
_entity_poly.pdbx_seq_one_letter_code
_entity_poly.pdbx_strand_id
1 'polypeptide(L)'
;MHNITYNMYCYLVFPELDAFPIKKETLTKLSTVDERKFVLNLIGTLYSRQYLRLHKKSGTKATHGDDLKIPIPREEYVQIQDAICSRLKVKLTRHRLPPKLESAISQKFNQVRPTAADKRILRHYWNMQNTENP
;
A
#
# COMPACT_ATOMS: atom_id res chain seq x y z
N MET A 1 9.18 18.07 23.43
CA MET A 1 9.59 17.00 22.49
C MET A 1 8.41 16.14 21.99
N HIS A 2 7.23 16.72 21.71
CA HIS A 2 6.04 15.96 21.27
C HIS A 2 5.74 16.08 19.76
N ASN A 3 6.57 16.79 18.99
CA ASN A 3 6.24 17.18 17.61
C ASN A 3 6.91 16.32 16.53
N ILE A 4 8.00 15.61 16.85
CA ILE A 4 8.75 14.81 15.86
C ILE A 4 8.08 13.44 15.65
N THR A 5 7.66 12.81 16.74
CA THR A 5 6.97 11.51 16.69
C THR A 5 5.64 11.63 15.95
N TYR A 6 4.83 12.64 16.28
CA TYR A 6 3.52 12.88 15.66
C TYR A 6 3.61 13.07 14.14
N ASN A 7 4.57 13.88 13.68
CA ASN A 7 4.80 14.13 12.25
C ASN A 7 5.31 12.87 11.53
N MET A 8 6.15 12.05 12.19
CA MET A 8 6.62 10.76 11.65
C MET A 8 5.48 9.73 11.50
N TYR A 9 4.49 9.72 12.41
CA TYR A 9 3.31 8.85 12.31
C TYR A 9 2.37 9.27 11.19
N CYS A 10 2.25 10.57 10.89
CA CYS A 10 1.42 11.01 9.77
C CYS A 10 1.84 10.35 8.44
N TYR A 11 3.14 10.10 8.25
CA TYR A 11 3.69 9.43 7.07
C TYR A 11 3.64 7.90 7.09
N LEU A 12 3.46 7.30 8.28
CA LEU A 12 3.34 5.85 8.46
C LEU A 12 1.89 5.38 8.38
N VAL A 13 0.95 6.21 8.79
CA VAL A 13 -0.43 5.80 9.04
C VAL A 13 -1.38 6.24 7.94
N PHE A 14 -1.09 7.36 7.25
CA PHE A 14 -2.03 7.91 6.29
C PHE A 14 -1.56 7.70 4.85
N PRO A 15 -2.42 7.18 3.96
CA PRO A 15 -2.22 7.26 2.51
C PRO A 15 -2.14 8.74 2.07
N GLU A 16 -2.09 9.03 0.76
CA GLU A 16 -2.33 10.44 0.38
C GLU A 16 -3.63 10.91 1.03
N LEU A 17 -3.58 12.07 1.72
CA LEU A 17 -4.74 12.65 2.40
C LEU A 17 -5.90 12.62 1.40
N ASP A 18 -7.00 11.97 1.76
CA ASP A 18 -8.22 11.87 0.94
C ASP A 18 -8.22 10.82 -0.21
N ALA A 19 -7.24 9.90 -0.26
CA ALA A 19 -7.19 8.82 -1.27
C ALA A 19 -8.28 7.75 -1.06
N PHE A 20 -8.74 7.57 0.18
CA PHE A 20 -9.78 6.62 0.55
C PHE A 20 -10.97 7.37 1.20
N PRO A 21 -12.21 7.05 0.81
CA PRO A 21 -12.61 6.06 -0.18
C PRO A 21 -12.23 6.43 -1.62
N ILE A 22 -11.92 5.42 -2.45
CA ILE A 22 -11.46 5.65 -3.83
C ILE A 22 -12.56 6.32 -4.66
N LYS A 23 -12.36 7.60 -5.00
CA LYS A 23 -13.33 8.39 -5.77
C LYS A 23 -13.44 7.87 -7.21
N LYS A 24 -14.68 7.79 -7.75
CA LYS A 24 -14.93 7.35 -9.14
C LYS A 24 -14.18 8.19 -10.17
N GLU A 25 -14.06 9.50 -9.92
CA GLU A 25 -13.32 10.44 -10.77
C GLU A 25 -11.84 10.08 -10.92
N THR A 26 -11.23 9.53 -9.88
CA THR A 26 -9.85 9.03 -9.95
C THR A 26 -9.75 7.84 -10.92
N LEU A 27 -10.74 6.95 -10.89
CA LEU A 27 -10.79 5.76 -11.74
C LEU A 27 -11.14 6.07 -13.20
N THR A 28 -11.88 7.13 -13.49
CA THR A 28 -12.23 7.51 -14.86
C THR A 28 -11.06 8.15 -15.61
N LYS A 29 -10.14 8.81 -14.89
CA LYS A 29 -8.92 9.41 -15.46
C LYS A 29 -7.87 8.38 -15.89
N LEU A 30 -7.99 7.13 -15.44
CA LEU A 30 -7.03 6.07 -15.73
C LEU A 30 -7.46 5.24 -16.94
N SER A 31 -6.53 5.04 -17.88
CA SER A 31 -6.75 4.16 -19.04
C SER A 31 -6.82 2.69 -18.60
N THR A 32 -7.82 1.97 -19.10
CA THR A 32 -8.03 0.53 -18.87
C THR A 32 -7.54 -0.34 -20.02
N VAL A 33 -6.93 0.25 -21.07
CA VAL A 33 -6.46 -0.49 -22.26
C VAL A 33 -5.41 -1.53 -21.90
N ASP A 34 -4.48 -1.17 -21.03
CA ASP A 34 -3.50 -2.08 -20.45
C ASP A 34 -3.85 -2.26 -18.97
N GLU A 35 -4.42 -3.43 -18.65
CA GLU A 35 -4.83 -3.80 -17.30
C GLU A 35 -3.69 -3.70 -16.27
N ARG A 36 -2.47 -4.10 -16.65
CA ARG A 36 -1.31 -4.06 -15.75
C ARG A 36 -0.92 -2.61 -15.50
N LYS A 37 -0.85 -1.80 -16.56
CA LYS A 37 -0.54 -0.37 -16.46
C LYS A 37 -1.61 0.39 -15.67
N PHE A 38 -2.88 0.03 -15.84
CA PHE A 38 -3.98 0.54 -15.03
C PHE A 38 -3.72 0.33 -13.54
N VAL A 39 -3.41 -0.91 -13.13
CA VAL A 39 -3.12 -1.23 -11.72
C VAL A 39 -1.92 -0.46 -11.19
N LEU A 40 -0.82 -0.40 -11.97
CA LEU A 40 0.39 0.35 -11.57
C LEU A 40 0.12 1.85 -11.38
N ASN A 41 -0.74 2.43 -12.23
CA ASN A 41 -1.12 3.83 -12.16
C ASN A 41 -2.10 4.11 -11.04
N LEU A 42 -3.07 3.22 -10.81
CA LEU A 42 -4.02 3.31 -9.70
C LEU A 42 -3.26 3.38 -8.36
N ILE A 43 -2.41 2.39 -8.09
CA ILE A 43 -1.62 2.36 -6.85
C ILE A 43 -0.68 3.58 -6.75
N GLY A 44 -0.12 4.03 -7.86
CA GLY A 44 0.71 5.25 -7.89
C GLY A 44 -0.06 6.56 -7.69
N THR A 45 -1.39 6.55 -7.84
CA THR A 45 -2.28 7.69 -7.61
C THR A 45 -2.84 7.69 -6.19
N LEU A 46 -3.01 6.50 -5.58
CA LEU A 46 -3.56 6.37 -4.23
C LEU A 46 -2.52 6.64 -3.13
N TYR A 47 -1.24 6.41 -3.45
CA TYR A 47 -0.19 6.39 -2.44
C TYR A 47 1.00 7.24 -2.85
N SER A 48 1.46 8.04 -1.89
CA SER A 48 2.69 8.80 -2.03
C SER A 48 3.89 7.86 -2.19
N ARG A 49 4.96 8.36 -2.82
CA ARG A 49 6.21 7.60 -2.96
C ARG A 49 6.80 7.16 -1.62
N GLN A 50 6.61 7.95 -0.56
CA GLN A 50 7.04 7.58 0.79
C GLN A 50 6.22 6.42 1.34
N TYR A 51 4.89 6.46 1.19
CA TYR A 51 4.01 5.39 1.63
C TYR A 51 4.36 4.06 0.94
N LEU A 52 4.59 4.07 -0.38
CA LEU A 52 5.01 2.89 -1.14
C LEU A 52 6.36 2.31 -0.71
N ARG A 53 7.28 3.15 -0.20
CA ARG A 53 8.57 2.67 0.36
C ARG A 53 8.38 1.94 1.67
N LEU A 54 7.42 2.38 2.49
CA LEU A 54 7.19 1.85 3.82
C LEU A 54 6.23 0.65 3.83
N HIS A 55 5.37 0.52 2.81
CA HIS A 55 4.27 -0.45 2.81
C HIS A 55 4.38 -1.58 1.77
N LYS A 56 3.65 -2.68 2.03
CA LYS A 56 3.47 -3.83 1.14
C LYS A 56 2.00 -4.25 1.01
N LYS A 57 1.66 -5.00 -0.04
CA LYS A 57 0.29 -5.37 -0.47
C LYS A 57 -0.65 -5.95 0.61
N SER A 58 -0.14 -6.47 1.74
CA SER A 58 -0.86 -7.28 2.76
C SER A 58 -0.65 -8.79 2.58
N GLY A 59 -0.56 -9.50 3.70
CA GLY A 59 -0.54 -10.97 3.77
C GLY A 59 0.66 -11.61 4.49
N THR A 60 1.76 -10.88 4.69
CA THR A 60 2.88 -11.36 5.52
C THR A 60 3.19 -10.32 6.59
N LYS A 61 3.37 -10.76 7.84
CA LYS A 61 3.93 -9.89 8.90
C LYS A 61 5.28 -9.34 8.40
N ALA A 62 5.72 -8.20 8.91
CA ALA A 62 7.11 -7.83 8.75
C ALA A 62 7.96 -8.99 9.32
N THR A 63 8.77 -9.64 8.49
CA THR A 63 9.68 -10.70 8.94
C THR A 63 11.06 -10.07 9.08
N HIS A 64 11.70 -10.28 10.24
CA HIS A 64 12.95 -9.63 10.67
C HIS A 64 13.96 -9.34 9.54
N GLY A 65 14.65 -8.19 9.61
CA GLY A 65 15.73 -7.83 8.70
C GLY A 65 15.39 -6.65 7.78
N ASP A 66 15.58 -6.83 6.47
CA ASP A 66 15.30 -5.79 5.45
C ASP A 66 13.86 -5.82 4.90
N ASP A 67 13.03 -6.80 5.31
CA ASP A 67 11.61 -6.94 4.95
C ASP A 67 10.65 -6.32 5.99
N LEU A 68 11.06 -5.20 6.58
CA LEU A 68 10.29 -4.51 7.63
C LEU A 68 9.08 -3.73 7.10
N LYS A 69 8.72 -3.85 5.82
CA LYS A 69 7.59 -3.10 5.26
C LYS A 69 6.28 -3.43 5.96
N ILE A 70 5.48 -2.41 6.21
CA ILE A 70 4.21 -2.51 6.92
C ILE A 70 3.14 -2.99 5.92
N PRO A 71 2.34 -4.01 6.22
CA PRO A 71 1.21 -4.37 5.36
C PRO A 71 0.20 -3.22 5.33
N ILE A 72 -0.31 -2.87 4.15
CA ILE A 72 -1.44 -1.92 4.06
C ILE A 72 -2.67 -2.46 4.82
N PRO A 73 -3.54 -1.57 5.33
CA PRO A 73 -4.80 -1.97 5.95
C PRO A 73 -5.63 -2.87 5.03
N ARG A 74 -6.34 -3.85 5.62
CA ARG A 74 -7.13 -4.81 4.86
C ARG A 74 -8.26 -4.11 4.10
N GLU A 75 -8.84 -3.09 4.72
CA GLU A 75 -9.95 -2.29 4.19
C GLU A 75 -9.52 -1.51 2.94
N GLU A 76 -8.30 -0.94 2.95
CA GLU A 76 -7.73 -0.29 1.77
C GLU A 76 -7.48 -1.30 0.64
N TYR A 77 -6.93 -2.47 0.98
CA TYR A 77 -6.67 -3.51 -0.01
C TYR A 77 -7.97 -4.01 -0.66
N VAL A 78 -9.04 -4.21 0.12
CA VAL A 78 -10.35 -4.58 -0.42
C VAL A 78 -10.89 -3.51 -1.37
N GLN A 79 -10.80 -2.23 -1.00
CA GLN A 79 -11.23 -1.14 -1.89
C GLN A 79 -10.43 -1.10 -3.20
N ILE A 80 -9.13 -1.38 -3.15
CA ILE A 80 -8.29 -1.52 -4.35
C ILE A 80 -8.78 -2.69 -5.22
N GLN A 81 -9.07 -3.84 -4.61
CA GLN A 81 -9.60 -5.00 -5.33
C GLN A 81 -10.93 -4.66 -6.02
N ASP A 82 -11.85 -4.01 -5.30
CA ASP A 82 -13.16 -3.62 -5.80
C ASP A 82 -13.04 -2.60 -6.94
N ALA A 83 -12.14 -1.61 -6.81
CA ALA A 83 -11.88 -0.63 -7.86
C ALA A 83 -11.34 -1.29 -9.15
N ILE A 84 -10.41 -2.24 -9.01
CA ILE A 84 -9.85 -3.00 -10.14
C ILE A 84 -10.93 -3.86 -10.79
N CYS A 85 -11.70 -4.62 -9.99
CA CYS A 85 -12.79 -5.46 -10.45
C CYS A 85 -13.86 -4.65 -11.18
N SER A 86 -14.28 -3.53 -10.61
CA SER A 86 -15.27 -2.63 -11.21
C SER A 86 -14.78 -2.07 -12.54
N ARG A 87 -13.54 -1.57 -12.60
CA ARG A 87 -13.06 -0.84 -13.76
C ARG A 87 -12.60 -1.72 -14.92
N LEU A 88 -11.98 -2.87 -14.61
CA LEU A 88 -11.54 -3.84 -15.62
C LEU A 88 -12.59 -4.93 -15.91
N LYS A 89 -13.74 -4.91 -15.21
CA LYS A 89 -14.79 -5.93 -15.31
C LYS A 89 -14.29 -7.36 -15.03
N VAL A 90 -13.30 -7.49 -14.16
CA VAL A 90 -12.73 -8.77 -13.73
C VAL A 90 -13.42 -9.27 -12.46
N LYS A 91 -13.57 -10.58 -12.31
CA LYS A 91 -14.17 -11.19 -11.11
C LYS A 91 -13.09 -11.67 -10.14
N LEU A 92 -13.36 -11.50 -8.85
CA LEU A 92 -12.55 -12.16 -7.82
C LEU A 92 -12.84 -13.67 -7.82
N THR A 93 -11.79 -14.46 -7.66
CA THR A 93 -11.90 -15.91 -7.41
C THR A 93 -11.38 -16.19 -6.02
N ARG A 94 -12.20 -16.75 -5.13
CA ARG A 94 -11.84 -16.99 -3.71
C ARG A 94 -11.26 -15.73 -3.04
N HIS A 95 -11.90 -14.58 -3.26
CA HIS A 95 -11.46 -13.27 -2.77
C HIS A 95 -10.10 -12.76 -3.30
N ARG A 96 -9.57 -13.36 -4.38
CA ARG A 96 -8.31 -12.95 -4.99
C ARG A 96 -8.53 -12.39 -6.39
N LEU A 97 -7.71 -11.39 -6.74
CA LEU A 97 -7.61 -10.90 -8.11
C LEU A 97 -6.92 -11.95 -8.99
N PRO A 98 -7.09 -11.89 -10.31
CA PRO A 98 -6.23 -12.62 -11.24
C PRO A 98 -4.74 -12.44 -10.90
N PRO A 99 -3.91 -13.51 -10.89
CA PRO A 99 -2.52 -13.43 -10.43
C PRO A 99 -1.67 -12.34 -11.11
N LYS A 100 -1.94 -12.06 -12.39
CA LYS A 100 -1.30 -10.98 -13.15
C LYS A 100 -1.53 -9.60 -12.53
N LEU A 101 -2.76 -9.30 -12.11
CA LEU A 101 -3.13 -8.01 -11.51
C LEU A 101 -2.63 -7.93 -10.07
N GLU A 102 -2.72 -9.03 -9.34
CA GLU A 102 -2.22 -9.13 -7.97
C GLU A 102 -0.69 -8.94 -7.91
N SER A 103 0.03 -9.51 -8.88
CA SER A 103 1.46 -9.31 -9.07
C SER A 103 1.80 -7.86 -9.41
N ALA A 104 0.98 -7.17 -10.21
CA ALA A 104 1.17 -5.75 -10.51
C ALA A 104 1.06 -4.87 -9.25
N ILE A 105 0.13 -5.17 -8.33
CA ILE A 105 0.04 -4.48 -7.04
C ILE A 105 1.33 -4.69 -6.24
N SER A 106 1.74 -5.95 -6.03
CA SER A 106 2.98 -6.28 -5.33
C SER A 106 4.20 -5.61 -5.97
N GLN A 107 4.27 -5.63 -7.30
CA GLN A 107 5.34 -5.00 -8.06
C GLN A 107 5.41 -3.50 -7.77
N LYS A 108 4.28 -2.80 -7.72
CA LYS A 108 4.28 -1.35 -7.45
C LYS A 108 4.81 -1.03 -6.05
N PHE A 109 4.36 -1.76 -5.03
CA PHE A 109 4.88 -1.61 -3.67
C PHE A 109 6.36 -1.98 -3.57
N ASN A 110 6.84 -2.95 -4.34
CA ASN A 110 8.23 -3.38 -4.31
C ASN A 110 9.15 -2.60 -5.27
N GLN A 111 8.58 -1.76 -6.14
CA GLN A 111 9.33 -0.96 -7.10
C GLN A 111 10.28 0.03 -6.39
N VAL A 112 9.87 0.53 -5.21
CA VAL A 112 10.66 1.50 -4.45
C VAL A 112 11.18 0.85 -3.17
N ARG A 113 12.51 0.82 -3.04
CA ARG A 113 13.19 0.29 -1.86
C ARG A 113 13.21 1.33 -0.72
N PRO A 114 13.11 0.89 0.55
CA PRO A 114 13.32 1.77 1.70
C PRO A 114 14.73 2.38 1.70
N THR A 115 14.82 3.67 2.02
CA THR A 115 16.09 4.36 2.29
C THR A 115 16.61 4.04 3.70
N ALA A 116 17.82 4.49 4.03
CA ALA A 116 18.36 4.35 5.39
C ALA A 116 17.47 5.04 6.45
N ALA A 117 16.87 6.18 6.11
CA ALA A 117 15.91 6.87 6.97
C ALA A 117 14.63 6.05 7.14
N ASP A 118 14.04 5.56 6.04
CA ASP A 118 12.85 4.70 6.07
C ASP A 118 13.08 3.45 6.94
N LYS A 119 14.25 2.81 6.82
CA LYS A 119 14.62 1.65 7.66
C LYS A 119 14.67 1.98 9.16
N ARG A 120 15.07 3.20 9.55
CA ARG A 120 15.02 3.62 10.97
C ARG A 120 13.58 3.72 11.46
N ILE A 121 12.70 4.29 10.64
CA ILE A 121 11.26 4.41 10.93
C ILE A 121 10.64 3.02 11.09
N LEU A 122 10.90 2.11 10.14
CA LEU A 122 10.35 0.75 10.17
C LEU A 122 10.84 -0.06 11.38
N ARG A 123 12.12 0.07 11.77
CA ARG A 123 12.64 -0.55 13.00
C ARG A 123 11.97 0.01 14.26
N HIS A 124 11.75 1.31 14.32
CA HIS A 124 11.06 1.93 15.45
C HIS A 124 9.62 1.43 15.56
N TYR A 125 8.89 1.39 14.43
CA TYR A 125 7.54 0.80 14.35
C TYR A 125 7.53 -0.65 14.84
N TRP A 126 8.45 -1.48 14.36
CA TRP A 126 8.59 -2.88 14.77
C TRP A 126 8.80 -3.02 16.27
N ASN A 127 9.73 -2.25 16.85
CA ASN A 127 10.02 -2.34 18.28
C ASN A 127 8.79 -2.03 19.13
N MET A 128 8.02 -1.00 18.79
CA MET A 128 6.80 -0.64 19.53
C MET A 128 5.75 -1.76 19.51
N GLN A 129 5.50 -2.34 18.33
CA GLN A 129 4.54 -3.44 18.18
C GLN A 129 4.91 -4.68 19.01
N ASN A 130 6.19 -4.88 19.30
CA ASN A 130 6.67 -6.00 20.13
C ASN A 130 6.86 -5.65 21.61
N THR A 131 6.82 -4.37 21.99
CA THR A 131 6.84 -3.94 23.40
C THR A 131 5.45 -3.70 23.98
N GLU A 132 4.44 -3.43 23.14
CA GLU A 132 3.05 -3.18 23.57
C GLU A 132 2.16 -4.44 23.55
N ASN A 133 2.66 -5.58 23.06
CA ASN A 133 2.02 -6.90 23.17
C ASN A 133 3.05 -7.93 23.64
N PRO A 134 3.22 -8.15 24.95
CA PRO A 134 3.90 -9.35 25.46
C PRO A 134 3.10 -10.63 25.18
#